data_AF-A0A0H4W841-F1
#
_entry.id   AF-A0A0H4W841-F1
#
_cell.length_a   1.000
_cell.length_b   1.000
_cell.length_c   1.000
_cell.angle_alpha   90.00
_cell.angle_beta   90.00
_cell.angle_gamma   90.00
#
_symmetry.space_group_name_H-M   'P 1'
#
loop_
_entity.id
_entity.type
_entity.pdbx_description
1 polymer ?
#
loop_
_entity_poly.entity_id
_entity_poly.type
_entity_poly.pdbx_seq_one_letter_code
_entity_poly.pdbx_strand_id
1 'polypeptide(L)' 'MGPNSGRANHNEELKTRFTDLAQASTENGDKIVQEQIAAQGKSVDMGGYFHPDTAKVAEAMRPSATLNSFLDQF' A
#
# COMPACT_ATOMS: atom_id res chain seq x y z
N MET A 1 39.89 -2.29 13.46
CA MET A 1 38.60 -2.83 12.96
C MET A 1 37.57 -2.64 14.07
N GLY A 2 36.82 -1.54 14.04
CA GLY A 2 35.81 -1.25 15.07
C GLY A 2 34.56 -2.12 14.84
N PRO A 3 33.92 -2.62 15.91
CA PRO A 3 32.77 -3.51 15.79
C PRO A 3 31.59 -2.78 15.13
N ASN A 4 31.10 -3.41 14.08
CA ASN A 4 29.95 -3.03 13.27
C ASN A 4 28.64 -3.28 14.03
N SER A 5 28.41 -2.56 15.13
CA SER A 5 27.22 -2.73 15.98
C SER A 5 25.96 -2.04 15.44
N GLY A 6 26.06 -1.32 14.32
CA GLY A 6 24.94 -0.58 13.73
C GLY A 6 24.01 -1.41 12.82
N ARG A 7 24.47 -2.53 12.25
CA ARG A 7 23.67 -3.27 11.23
C ARG A 7 22.60 -4.20 11.80
N ALA A 8 22.74 -4.65 13.04
CA ALA A 8 21.76 -5.57 13.66
C ALA A 8 20.46 -4.86 14.01
N ASN A 9 20.53 -3.64 14.57
CA ASN A 9 19.36 -2.91 15.06
C ASN A 9 18.44 -2.42 13.94
N HIS A 10 19.01 -1.95 12.82
CA HIS A 10 18.22 -1.52 11.66
C HIS A 10 17.41 -2.68 11.06
N ASN A 11 17.93 -3.92 11.13
CA ASN A 11 17.21 -5.07 10.58
C ASN A 11 16.03 -5.47 11.48
N GLU A 12 16.21 -5.44 12.81
CA GLU A 12 15.13 -5.75 13.76
C GLU A 12 14.01 -4.69 13.76
N GLU A 13 14.34 -3.41 13.67
CA GLU A 13 13.35 -2.34 13.51
C GLU A 13 12.57 -2.48 12.20
N LEU A 14 13.28 -2.68 11.07
CA LEU A 14 12.63 -2.91 9.77
C LEU A 14 11.75 -4.16 9.78
N LYS A 15 12.26 -5.27 10.33
CA LYS A 15 11.52 -6.52 10.46
C LYS A 15 10.25 -6.33 11.26
N THR A 16 10.30 -5.60 12.37
CA THR A 16 9.12 -5.30 13.19
C THR A 16 8.07 -4.56 12.37
N ARG A 17 8.44 -3.44 11.72
CA ARG A 17 7.52 -2.66 10.88
C ARG A 17 6.88 -3.50 9.78
N PHE A 18 7.66 -4.32 9.08
CA PHE A 18 7.15 -5.18 8.00
C PHE A 18 6.27 -6.32 8.53
N THR A 19 6.55 -6.82 9.73
CA THR A 19 5.73 -7.87 10.37
C THR A 19 4.33 -7.34 10.65
N ASP A 20 4.23 -6.13 11.21
CA ASP A 20 2.94 -5.50 11.50
C ASP A 20 2.12 -5.23 10.23
N LEU A 21 2.77 -4.69 9.19
CA LEU A 21 2.15 -4.49 7.87
C LEU A 21 1.67 -5.80 7.24
N ALA A 22 2.49 -6.86 7.30
CA ALA A 22 2.18 -8.16 6.74
C ALA A 22 1.02 -8.83 7.48
N GLN A 23 0.99 -8.73 8.81
CA GLN A 23 -0.11 -9.23 9.63
C GLN A 23 -1.42 -8.50 9.29
N ALA A 24 -1.42 -7.16 9.31
CA ALA A 24 -2.60 -6.37 8.98
C ALA A 24 -3.13 -6.67 7.57
N SER A 25 -2.23 -6.83 6.59
CA SER A 25 -2.59 -7.18 5.22
C SER A 25 -3.14 -8.59 5.09
N THR A 26 -2.61 -9.55 5.85
CA THR A 26 -3.07 -10.95 5.86
C THR A 26 -4.46 -11.06 6.48
N GLU A 27 -4.67 -10.42 7.64
CA GLU A 27 -5.96 -10.43 8.35
C GLU A 27 -7.09 -9.75 7.54
N ASN A 28 -6.75 -8.76 6.71
CA ASN A 28 -7.70 -8.01 5.89
C ASN A 28 -7.71 -8.41 4.41
N GLY A 29 -7.04 -9.50 4.05
CA GLY A 29 -6.82 -9.88 2.65
C GLY A 29 -8.11 -9.97 1.82
N ASP A 30 -9.11 -10.68 2.33
CA ASP A 30 -10.41 -10.81 1.63
C ASP A 30 -11.10 -9.46 1.43
N LYS A 31 -11.07 -8.59 2.45
CA LYS A 31 -11.65 -7.25 2.37
C LYS A 31 -10.95 -6.41 1.31
N ILE A 32 -9.62 -6.43 1.28
CA ILE A 32 -8.80 -5.73 0.27
C ILE A 32 -9.18 -6.24 -1.13
N VAL A 33 -9.26 -7.56 -1.32
CA VAL A 33 -9.65 -8.15 -2.62
C VAL A 33 -11.06 -7.70 -3.03
N GLN A 34 -12.02 -7.68 -2.11
CA GLN A 34 -13.38 -7.20 -2.40
C GLN A 34 -13.41 -5.71 -2.78
N GLU A 35 -12.64 -4.87 -2.10
CA GLU A 35 -12.51 -3.45 -2.44
C GLU A 35 -11.95 -3.26 -3.86
N GLN A 36 -10.94 -4.06 -4.25
CA GLN A 36 -10.38 -4.03 -5.61
C GLN A 36 -11.37 -4.54 -6.67
N ILE A 37 -12.16 -5.58 -6.35
CA ILE A 37 -13.19 -6.11 -7.26
C ILE A 37 -14.32 -5.09 -7.45
N ALA A 38 -14.75 -4.42 -6.38
CA ALA A 38 -15.85 -3.45 -6.41
C ALA A 38 -15.58 -2.22 -7.30
N ALA A 39 -14.30 -1.92 -7.58
CA ALA A 39 -13.88 -0.85 -8.48
C ALA A 39 -14.00 -1.21 -9.97
N GLN A 40 -14.19 -2.49 -10.31
CA GLN A 40 -14.17 -2.97 -11.70
C GLN A 40 -15.51 -2.77 -12.41
N GLY A 41 -15.48 -2.85 -13.75
CA GLY A 41 -16.69 -2.87 -14.59
C GLY A 41 -17.38 -1.52 -14.78
N LYS A 42 -16.79 -0.44 -14.27
CA LYS A 42 -17.32 0.93 -14.37
C LYS A 42 -16.40 1.79 -15.23
N SER A 43 -16.99 2.75 -15.95
CA SER A 43 -16.21 3.81 -16.59
C SER A 43 -15.56 4.68 -15.53
N VAL A 44 -14.31 5.08 -15.76
CA VAL A 44 -13.52 5.92 -14.86
C VAL A 44 -13.03 7.13 -15.64
N ASP A 45 -13.27 8.32 -15.10
CA ASP A 45 -12.74 9.57 -15.66
C ASP A 45 -11.30 9.78 -15.17
N MET A 46 -10.34 9.68 -16.10
CA MET A 46 -8.92 9.90 -15.83
C MET A 46 -8.50 11.38 -15.99
N GLY A 47 -9.41 12.28 -16.39
CA GLY A 47 -9.11 13.70 -16.59
C GLY A 47 -8.22 14.02 -17.81
N GLY A 48 -7.99 13.06 -18.69
CA GLY A 48 -7.14 13.18 -19.88
C GLY A 48 -6.74 11.81 -20.40
N TYR A 49 -6.11 11.77 -21.58
CA TYR A 49 -5.64 10.52 -22.20
C TYR A 49 -4.11 10.42 -22.21
N PHE A 50 -3.42 11.31 -22.92
CA PHE A 50 -1.95 11.33 -22.97
C PHE A 50 -1.31 11.97 -21.73
N HIS A 51 -2.04 12.85 -21.04
CA HIS A 51 -1.62 13.49 -19.81
C HIS A 51 -2.83 13.56 -18.87
N PRO A 52 -3.15 12.46 -18.17
CA PRO A 52 -4.30 12.41 -17.28
C PRO A 52 -4.06 13.25 -16.02
N ASP A 53 -5.15 13.55 -15.32
CA ASP A 53 -5.08 14.20 -14.01
C ASP A 53 -4.51 13.21 -12.99
N THR A 54 -3.40 13.59 -12.35
CA THR A 54 -2.67 12.70 -11.45
C THR A 54 -3.46 12.36 -10.19
N ALA A 55 -4.31 13.26 -9.70
CA ALA A 55 -5.15 13.00 -8.54
C ALA A 55 -6.26 12.00 -8.89
N LYS A 56 -6.91 12.17 -10.05
CA LYS A 56 -7.92 11.22 -10.55
C LYS A 56 -7.33 9.82 -10.78
N VAL A 57 -6.13 9.76 -11.35
CA VAL A 57 -5.42 8.49 -11.55
C VAL A 57 -5.07 7.84 -10.21
N ALA A 58 -4.56 8.62 -9.24
CA ALA A 58 -4.21 8.08 -7.92
C ALA A 58 -5.44 7.50 -7.21
N GLU A 59 -6.59 8.18 -7.26
CA GLU A 59 -7.85 7.70 -6.70
C GLU A 59 -8.31 6.41 -7.39
N ALA A 60 -8.30 6.38 -8.73
CA ALA A 60 -8.74 5.22 -9.50
C ALA A 60 -7.84 3.98 -9.32
N MET A 61 -6.52 4.18 -9.20
CA MET A 61 -5.53 3.10 -9.12
C MET A 61 -5.30 2.59 -7.70
N ARG A 62 -5.80 3.30 -6.68
CA ARG A 62 -5.71 2.92 -5.27
C ARG A 62 -7.11 2.73 -4.64
N PRO A 63 -7.99 1.87 -5.18
CA PRO A 63 -9.37 1.83 -4.74
C PRO A 63 -9.58 1.16 -3.37
N SER A 64 -8.60 0.41 -2.87
CA SER A 64 -8.66 -0.16 -1.51
C SER A 64 -8.22 0.86 -0.45
N ALA A 65 -9.20 1.47 0.22
CA ALA A 65 -8.95 2.33 1.37
C ALA A 65 -8.27 1.57 2.51
N THR A 66 -8.58 0.28 2.69
CA THR A 66 -7.96 -0.56 3.71
C THR A 66 -6.45 -0.71 3.46
N LEU A 67 -6.06 -1.12 2.24
CA LEU A 67 -4.65 -1.25 1.86
C LEU A 67 -3.91 0.09 1.94
N ASN A 68 -4.50 1.16 1.42
CA ASN A 68 -3.90 2.49 1.46
C ASN A 68 -3.62 2.94 2.89
N SER A 69 -4.55 2.72 3.81
CA SER A 69 -4.37 3.14 5.21
C SER A 69 -3.17 2.47 5.89
N PHE A 70 -2.87 1.22 5.54
CA PHE A 70 -1.72 0.51 6.09
C PHE A 70 -0.40 1.01 5.48
N LEU A 71 -0.39 1.27 4.17
CA LEU A 71 0.79 1.77 3.46
C LEU A 71 1.12 3.22 3.83
N ASP A 72 0.12 4.06 4.06
CA ASP A 72 0.33 5.46 4.45
C ASP A 72 0.89 5.61 5.89
N GLN A 73 0.74 4.57 6.72
CA GLN A 73 1.31 4.49 8.07
C GLN A 73 2.68 3.78 8.12
N PHE A 74 3.10 3.19 7.00
CA PHE A 74 4.36 2.45 6.83
C PHE A 74 5.46 3.33 6.23
#